data_AF-N6UNN6-F1
#
_entry.id   AF-N6UNN6-F1
#
_cell.length_a   1.000
_cell.length_b   1.000
_cell.length_c   1.000
_cell.angle_alpha   90.00
_cell.angle_beta   90.00
_cell.angle_gamma   90.00
#
_symmetry.space_group_name_H-M   'P 1'
#
loop_
_entity.id
_entity.type
_entity.pdbx_description
1 polymer ?
#
loop_
_entity_poly.entity_id
_entity_poly.type
_entity_poly.pdbx_seq_one_letter_code
_entity_poly.pdbx_strand_id
1 'polypeptide(L)' 'MYGLHQVMTTHEGLMNRDEGNLRPFLLSRSIFTGSQRYTAKLNGDTVCTFEYLRILVPMTISSNLAGLVFYGRV' A
#
# COMPACT_ATOMS: atom_id res chain seq x y z
N MET A 1 -4.98 9.34 11.32
CA MET A 1 -5.05 7.87 11.57
C MET A 1 -6.15 7.13 10.80
N TYR A 2 -7.07 7.80 10.09
CA TYR A 2 -8.21 7.16 9.40
C TYR A 2 -7.82 6.03 8.41
N GLY A 3 -6.88 6.28 7.50
CA GLY A 3 -6.48 5.27 6.49
C GLY A 3 -5.86 4.00 7.07
N LEU A 4 -5.15 4.10 8.21
CA LEU A 4 -4.60 2.93 8.89
C LEU A 4 -5.71 2.05 9.48
N HIS A 5 -6.72 2.65 10.13
CA HIS A 5 -7.85 1.88 10.69
C HIS A 5 -8.65 1.18 9.60
N GLN A 6 -8.89 1.83 8.46
CA GLN A 6 -9.60 1.23 7.34
C GLN A 6 -8.85 0.00 6.78
N VAL A 7 -7.53 0.06 6.71
CA VAL A 7 -6.70 -1.07 6.26
C VAL A 7 -6.73 -2.22 7.25
N MET A 8 -6.62 -1.93 8.55
CA MET A 8 -6.62 -2.96 9.60
C MET A 8 -7.95 -3.72 9.62
N THR A 9 -9.09 -3.02 9.61
CA THR A 9 -10.41 -3.67 9.64
C THR A 9 -10.68 -4.48 8.38
N THR A 10 -10.21 -4.01 7.21
CA THR A 10 -10.36 -4.75 5.95
C THR A 10 -9.47 -6.00 5.95
N HIS A 11 -8.26 -5.92 6.50
CA HIS A 11 -7.36 -7.06 6.62
C HIS A 11 -7.93 -8.14 7.55
N GLU A 12 -8.47 -7.75 8.70
CA GLU A 12 -9.18 -8.66 9.61
C GLU A 12 -10.41 -9.28 8.96
N GLY A 13 -11.20 -8.50 8.21
CA GLY A 13 -12.36 -9.00 7.48
C GLY A 13 -12.00 -10.07 6.44
N LEU A 14 -10.90 -9.89 5.71
CA LEU A 14 -10.41 -10.89 4.75
C LEU A 14 -9.90 -12.15 5.43
N MET A 15 -9.19 -12.02 6.57
CA MET A 15 -8.76 -13.16 7.37
C MET A 15 -9.96 -13.96 7.92
N ASN A 16 -10.99 -13.27 8.40
CA ASN A 16 -12.19 -13.90 8.94
C ASN A 16 -13.02 -14.60 7.87
N ARG A 17 -13.07 -14.07 6.64
CA ARG A 17 -13.77 -14.70 5.52
C ARG A 17 -13.14 -16.04 5.13
N ASP A 18 -11.81 -16.09 5.12
CA ASP A 18 -11.06 -17.24 4.62
C ASP A 18 -10.59 -18.17 5.76
N GLU A 19 -11.12 -18.00 6.98
CA GLU A 19 -10.73 -18.73 8.21
C GLU A 19 -9.20 -18.74 8.46
N GLY A 20 -8.50 -17.71 7.98
CA GLY A 20 -7.05 -17.61 8.06
C GLY A 20 -6.25 -18.52 7.11
N ASN A 21 -6.89 -19.20 6.15
CA ASN A 21 -6.21 -20.09 5.20
C ASN A 21 -5.48 -19.35 4.07
N LEU A 22 -5.90 -18.13 3.74
CA LEU A 22 -5.33 -17.35 2.64
C LEU A 22 -4.72 -16.05 3.14
N ARG A 23 -3.57 -15.69 2.56
CA ARG A 23 -2.90 -14.43 2.89
C ARG A 23 -3.64 -13.27 2.21
N PRO A 24 -4.15 -12.29 2.97
CA PRO A 24 -4.96 -11.21 2.42
C PRO A 24 -4.08 -10.23 1.64
N PHE A 25 -4.55 -9.83 0.47
CA PHE A 25 -3.92 -8.81 -0.36
C PHE A 25 -4.79 -7.55 -0.38
N LEU A 26 -4.28 -6.47 0.18
CA LEU A 26 -4.96 -5.18 0.22
C LEU A 26 -4.09 -4.10 -0.40
N LEU A 27 -4.74 -3.19 -1.11
CA LEU A 27 -4.10 -2.03 -1.71
C LEU A 27 -4.78 -0.76 -1.20
N SER A 28 -3.99 0.14 -0.57
CA SER A 28 -4.51 1.39 -0.01
C SER A 28 -3.74 2.60 -0.53
N ARG A 29 -4.47 3.68 -0.81
CA ARG A 29 -3.89 4.99 -1.13
C ARG A 29 -3.42 5.74 0.12
N SER A 30 -4.09 5.53 1.24
CA SER A 30 -3.80 6.23 2.50
C SER A 30 -3.18 5.26 3.50
N ILE A 31 -1.96 5.57 3.92
CA ILE A 31 -1.15 4.73 4.81
C ILE A 31 -0.54 5.58 5.92
N PHE A 32 -0.20 4.92 7.03
CA PHE A 32 0.53 5.51 8.13
C PHE A 32 1.63 4.55 8.59
N THR A 33 2.49 4.98 9.52
CA THR A 33 3.54 4.12 10.08
C THR A 33 2.94 2.82 10.62
N GLY A 34 3.43 1.67 10.17
CA GLY A 34 2.92 0.34 10.54
C GLY A 34 1.98 -0.28 9.51
N SER A 35 1.44 0.49 8.55
CA SER A 35 0.54 -0.04 7.49
C SER A 35 1.22 -1.06 6.57
N GLN A 36 2.55 -1.09 6.48
CA GLN A 36 3.30 -2.02 5.64
C GLN A 36 3.05 -3.51 5.94
N ARG A 37 2.54 -3.83 7.14
CA ARG A 37 2.24 -5.21 7.54
C ARG A 37 0.92 -5.72 6.95
N TYR A 38 0.04 -4.81 6.57
CA TYR A 38 -1.35 -5.11 6.25
C TYR A 38 -1.73 -4.78 4.81
N THR A 39 -1.03 -3.85 4.14
CA THR A 39 -1.39 -3.41 2.78
C THR A 39 -0.19 -2.97 1.96
N ALA A 40 -0.29 -3.14 0.64
CA ALA A 40 0.57 -2.48 -0.33
C ALA A 40 0.10 -1.03 -0.56
N LYS A 41 1.05 -0.11 -0.74
CA LYS A 41 0.76 1.27 -1.07
C LYS A 41 0.82 1.48 -2.58
N LEU A 42 -0.27 2.02 -3.13
CA LEU A 42 -0.29 2.52 -4.50
C LEU A 42 -0.17 4.05 -4.50
N ASN A 43 0.63 4.57 -5.41
CA ASN A 43 0.64 6.00 -5.69
C ASN A 43 -0.67 6.38 -6.37
N GLY A 44 -1.34 7.40 -5.85
CA GLY A 44 -2.62 7.88 -6.39
C GLY A 44 -2.51 8.37 -7.84
N ASP A 45 -3.53 9.10 -8.28
CA ASP A 45 -3.66 9.49 -9.68
C ASP A 45 -2.46 10.32 -10.14
N THR A 46 -1.74 9.81 -11.14
CA THR A 46 -0.71 10.58 -11.86
C THR A 46 -1.00 10.55 -13.35
N VAL A 47 -0.51 11.58 -14.05
CA VAL A 47 -0.66 11.69 -15.49
C VAL A 47 0.37 10.81 -16.19
N CYS A 48 -0.02 10.23 -17.32
CA CYS A 48 0.83 9.34 -18.13
C CYS A 48 1.83 10.16 -18.97
N THR A 49 2.81 10.77 -18.32
CA THR A 49 3.93 11.45 -19.00
C THR A 49 5.27 10.96 -18.49
N PHE A 50 6.32 11.10 -19.31
CA PHE A 50 7.67 10.65 -18.99
C PHE A 50 8.27 11.32 -17.74
N GLU A 51 7.86 12.56 -17.43
CA GLU A 51 8.27 13.25 -16.21
C GLU A 51 7.74 12.56 -14.95
N TYR A 52 6.46 12.15 -14.95
CA TYR A 52 5.91 11.37 -13.84
C TYR A 52 6.55 10.00 -13.74
N LEU A 53 6.91 9.37 -14.86
CA LEU A 53 7.67 8.12 -14.87
C LEU A 53 9.03 8.27 -14.17
N ARG A 54 9.73 9.38 -14.41
CA ARG A 54 11.01 9.68 -13.76
C ARG A 54 10.85 9.90 -12.25
N ILE A 55 9.76 10.54 -11.82
CA ILE A 55 9.46 10.80 -10.40
C ILE A 55 9.06 9.51 -9.65
N LEU A 56 8.47 8.52 -10.32
CA LEU A 56 8.08 7.25 -9.68
C LEU A 56 9.28 6.50 -9.08
N VAL A 57 10.46 6.56 -9.70
CA VAL A 57 11.67 5.88 -9.24
C VAL A 57 12.14 6.38 -7.85
N PRO A 58 12.46 7.68 -7.65
CA PRO A 58 12.86 8.18 -6.34
C PRO A 58 11.74 8.07 -5.30
N MET A 59 10.47 8.16 -5.72
CA MET A 59 9.34 8.02 -4.79
C MET A 59 9.20 6.59 -4.26
N THR A 60 9.50 5.59 -5.09
CA THR A 60 9.55 4.18 -4.69
C THR A 60 10.70 3.92 -3.73
N ILE A 61 11.89 4.42 -4.05
CA ILE A 61 13.10 4.22 -3.22
C ILE A 61 12.93 4.88 -1.84
N SER A 62 12.46 6.12 -1.79
CA SER A 62 12.21 6.84 -0.53
C SER A 62 11.16 6.14 0.35
N SER A 63 10.11 5.60 -0.26
CA SER A 63 9.07 4.86 0.47
C SER A 63 9.59 3.52 0.99
N ASN A 64 10.43 2.83 0.20
CA ASN A 64 11.07 1.58 0.62
C ASN A 64 12.00 1.81 1.82
N LEU A 65 12.81 2.89 1.79
CA LEU A 65 13.65 3.30 2.91
C LEU A 65 12.84 3.64 4.17
N ALA A 66 11.64 4.20 4.01
CA ALA A 66 10.70 4.45 5.11
C ALA A 66 9.98 3.17 5.62
N GLY A 67 10.34 1.98 5.11
CA GLY A 67 9.78 0.70 5.54
C GLY A 67 8.50 0.28 4.81
N LEU A 68 8.11 0.99 3.75
CA LEU A 68 6.99 0.62 2.87
C LEU A 68 7.51 -0.21 1.69
N VAL A 69 7.82 -1.47 1.97
CA VAL A 69 8.50 -2.38 1.02
C VAL A 69 7.60 -2.80 -0.14
N PHE A 70 6.29 -2.99 0.13
CA PHE A 70 5.29 -3.27 -0.92
C PHE A 70 4.76 -1.96 -1.51
N TYR A 71 5.58 -1.39 -2.40
CA TYR A 71 5.31 -0.13 -3.07
C TYR A 71 5.59 -0.31 -4.56
N GLY A 72 4.58 -0.03 -5.38
CA GLY A 72 4.73 -0.16 -6.82
C GLY A 72 3.51 0.37 -7.56
N ARG A 73 3.63 0.40 -8.88
CA ARG A 73 2.56 0.73 -9.81
C ARG A 73 2.43 -0.46 -10.76
N VAL A 74 1.19 -0.86 -11.07
CA VAL A 74 0.89 -1.83 -12.15
C VAL A 74 0.77 -1.08 -13.46
#